data_AF-A0A6V7I4R5-F1
#
_entry.id   AF-A0A6V7I4R5-F1
#
_cell.length_a   1.000
_cell.length_b   1.000
_cell.length_c   1.000
_cell.angle_alpha   90.00
_cell.angle_beta   90.00
_cell.angle_gamma   90.00
#
_symmetry.space_group_name_H-M   'P 1'
#
loop_
_entity.id
_entity.type
_entity.pdbx_description
1 polymer ?
#
loop_
_entity_poly.entity_id
_entity_poly.type
_entity_poly.pdbx_seq_one_letter_code
_entity_poly.pdbx_strand_id
1 'polypeptide(L)' 'STYCTTMQRHAADDNKTIHIVNLDPAAEHFDYEPYIDIRELIHVDDAMEDEELKFGPNGGLIFCM' A
#
# COMPACT_ATOMS: atom_id res chain seq x y z
N SER A 1 -1.15 7.86 -4.05
CA SER A 1 -1.58 8.36 -2.72
C SER A 1 -2.49 9.59 -2.79
N THR A 2 -2.13 10.65 -3.52
CA THR A 2 -2.85 11.95 -3.53
C THR A 2 -4.36 11.89 -3.80
N TYR A 3 -4.80 11.05 -4.75
CA TYR A 3 -6.23 10.89 -5.05
C TYR A 3 -7.00 10.33 -3.84
N CYS A 4 -6.47 9.28 -3.21
CA CYS A 4 -7.07 8.64 -2.04
C CYS A 4 -7.20 9.65 -0.89
N THR A 5 -6.15 10.44 -0.63
CA THR A 5 -6.18 11.52 0.37
C THR A 5 -7.30 12.52 0.11
N THR A 6 -7.39 13.04 -1.12
CA THR A 6 -8.39 14.04 -1.49
C THR A 6 -9.81 13.48 -1.37
N MET A 7 -10.02 12.23 -1.78
CA MET A 7 -11.33 11.57 -1.70
C MET A 7 -11.75 11.30 -0.26
N GLN A 8 -10.84 10.85 0.61
CA GLN A 8 -11.15 10.61 2.02
C GLN A 8 -11.53 11.91 2.73
N ARG A 9 -10.79 13.00 2.47
CA ARG A 9 -11.10 14.33 3.02
C ARG A 9 -12.45 14.84 2.52
N HIS A 10 -12.68 14.78 1.21
CA HIS A 10 -13.94 15.22 0.61
C HIS A 10 -15.15 14.45 1.18
N ALA A 11 -15.02 13.12 1.34
CA ALA A 11 -16.08 12.32 1.95
C ALA A 11 -16.31 12.68 3.41
N ALA A 12 -15.25 12.93 4.20
CA ALA A 12 -15.36 13.36 5.58
C ALA A 12 -16.12 14.69 5.71
N ASP A 13 -15.84 15.67 4.83
CA ASP A 13 -16.56 16.96 4.77
C ASP A 13 -18.06 16.76 4.47
N ASP A 14 -18.40 15.73 3.71
CA ASP A 14 -19.75 15.31 3.34
C ASP A 14 -20.46 14.45 4.41
N ASN A 15 -19.84 14.24 5.59
CA ASN A 15 -20.27 13.26 6.61
C ASN A 15 -20.41 11.82 6.07
N LYS A 16 -19.59 11.46 5.08
CA LYS A 16 -19.51 10.11 4.52
C LYS A 16 -18.19 9.47 4.93
N THR A 17 -18.21 8.17 5.11
CA THR A 17 -17.00 7.39 5.42
C THR A 17 -16.51 6.67 4.17
N ILE A 18 -15.23 6.84 3.85
CA ILE A 18 -14.52 6.04 2.85
C ILE A 18 -13.39 5.29 3.55
N HIS A 19 -13.37 3.98 3.40
CA HIS A 19 -12.26 3.14 3.83
C HIS A 19 -11.29 2.95 2.66
N ILE A 20 -10.03 3.30 2.86
CA ILE A 20 -8.97 3.10 1.87
C ILE A 20 -8.23 1.82 2.22
N VAL A 21 -8.01 0.96 1.24
CA VAL A 21 -7.18 -0.25 1.39
C VAL A 21 -5.92 -0.06 0.56
N ASN A 22 -4.75 -0.18 1.18
CA ASN A 22 -3.49 -0.21 0.46
C ASN A 22 -3.13 -1.64 0.09
N LEU A 23 -2.99 -1.89 -1.22
CA LEU A 23 -2.56 -3.16 -1.78
C LEU A 23 -1.19 -3.06 -2.48
N ASP A 24 -0.51 -1.92 -2.35
CA ASP A 24 0.82 -1.72 -2.92
C ASP A 24 1.89 -1.99 -1.84
N PRO A 25 2.64 -3.11 -1.95
CA PRO A 25 3.68 -3.47 -0.99
C PRO A 25 4.96 -2.64 -1.15
N ALA A 26 5.06 -1.81 -2.20
CA ALA A 26 6.19 -0.92 -2.47
C ALA A 26 5.89 0.56 -2.12
N ALA A 27 4.74 0.85 -1.52
CA ALA A 27 4.37 2.21 -1.20
C ALA A 27 5.21 2.78 -0.04
N GLU A 28 5.85 3.92 -0.23
CA GLU A 28 6.73 4.52 0.80
C GLU A 28 5.99 5.46 1.75
N HIS A 29 5.14 6.36 1.25
CA HIS A 29 4.50 7.43 2.03
C HIS A 29 3.00 7.61 1.70
N PHE A 30 2.18 7.81 2.74
CA PHE A 30 0.77 8.14 2.64
C PHE A 30 0.44 9.43 3.40
N ASP A 31 -0.40 10.28 2.79
CA ASP A 31 -1.02 11.44 3.45
C ASP A 31 -2.43 11.10 4.01
N TYR A 32 -2.75 9.81 4.11
CA TYR A 32 -4.02 9.27 4.58
C TYR A 32 -3.79 8.03 5.45
N GLU A 33 -4.76 7.73 6.31
CA GLU A 33 -4.76 6.50 7.12
C GLU A 33 -5.47 5.39 6.34
N PRO A 34 -4.77 4.35 5.85
CA PRO A 34 -5.42 3.18 5.28
C PRO A 34 -6.12 2.37 6.39
N TYR A 35 -7.26 1.77 6.05
CA TYR A 35 -7.98 0.86 6.92
C TYR A 35 -7.33 -0.54 6.97
N ILE A 36 -6.72 -0.95 5.85
CA ILE A 36 -5.93 -2.19 5.72
C ILE A 36 -4.71 -1.83 4.88
N ASP A 37 -3.52 -2.31 5.30
CA ASP A 37 -2.26 -2.09 4.61
C ASP A 37 -1.51 -3.42 4.41
N ILE A 38 -1.30 -3.82 3.15
CA ILE A 38 -0.57 -5.06 2.82
C ILE A 38 0.87 -5.08 3.34
N ARG A 39 1.47 -3.92 3.60
CA ARG A 39 2.82 -3.80 4.16
C ARG A 39 2.93 -4.33 5.60
N GLU A 40 1.81 -4.43 6.32
CA GLU A 40 1.77 -5.09 7.63
C GLU A 40 1.96 -6.62 7.52
N LEU A 41 1.70 -7.18 6.34
CA LEU A 41 1.90 -8.60 6.04
C LEU A 41 3.26 -8.84 5.36
N ILE A 42 3.59 -8.06 4.33
CA ILE A 42 4.81 -8.24 3.54
C ILE A 42 5.25 -6.93 2.88
N HIS A 43 6.54 -6.58 3.01
CA HIS A 43 7.15 -5.48 2.28
C HIS A 43 7.86 -5.99 1.02
N VAL A 44 7.82 -5.23 -0.08
CA VAL A 44 8.50 -5.63 -1.32
C VAL A 44 10.01 -5.77 -1.13
N ASP A 45 10.58 -4.94 -0.26
CA ASP A 45 12.02 -4.96 0.04
C ASP A 45 12.43 -6.28 0.69
N ASP A 46 11.62 -6.79 1.63
CA ASP A 46 11.86 -8.08 2.27
C ASP A 46 11.87 -9.22 1.23
N ALA A 47 10.97 -9.17 0.25
CA ALA A 47 10.89 -10.16 -0.82
C ALA A 47 12.03 -10.05 -1.85
N MET A 48 12.61 -8.86 -2.02
CA MET A 48 13.71 -8.60 -2.95
C MET A 48 15.08 -8.86 -2.33
N GLU A 49 15.24 -8.66 -1.02
CA GLU A 49 16.48 -8.88 -0.27
C GLU A 49 16.71 -10.35 0.11
N ASP A 50 15.68 -11.20 0.01
CA ASP A 50 15.79 -12.63 0.24
C ASP A 50 16.74 -13.30 -0.80
N GLU A 51 17.89 -13.77 -0.31
CA GLU A 51 18.96 -14.39 -1.11
C GLU A 51 18.52 -15.70 -1.79
N GLU A 52 17.46 -16.36 -1.30
CA GLU A 52 16.90 -17.57 -1.89
C GLU A 52 15.93 -17.25 -3.04
N LEU A 53 15.19 -16.14 -2.94
CA LEU A 53 14.14 -15.76 -3.89
C LEU A 53 14.67 -14.98 -5.11
N LYS A 54 15.73 -14.19 -4.95
CA LYS A 54 16.44 -13.45 -6.04
C LYS A 54 15.49 -12.72 -7.01
N PHE A 55 14.41 -12.14 -6.49
CA PHE A 55 13.46 -11.45 -7.35
C PHE A 55 13.98 -10.09 -7.79
N GLY A 56 13.75 -9.75 -9.06
CA GLY A 56 13.81 -8.36 -9.50
C GLY A 56 12.60 -7.55 -9.00
N PRO A 57 12.57 -6.23 -9.19
CA PRO A 57 11.51 -5.35 -8.65
C PRO A 57 10.09 -5.82 -8.97
N ASN A 58 9.84 -6.19 -10.22
CA ASN A 58 8.52 -6.69 -10.63
C ASN A 58 8.21 -8.11 -10.11
N GLY A 59 9.24 -8.92 -9.87
CA GLY A 59 9.09 -10.26 -9.30
C GLY A 59 8.68 -10.19 -7.83
N GLY A 60 9.29 -9.29 -7.06
CA GLY A 60 8.94 -9.03 -5.66
C GLY A 60 7.50 -8.56 -5.52
N LEU A 61 7.06 -7.65 -6.41
CA LEU A 61 5.66 -7.19 -6.43
C LEU A 61 4.65 -8.32 -6.67
N ILE A 62 4.93 -9.24 -7.61
CA ILE A 62 4.04 -10.39 -7.87
C ILE A 62 4.03 -11.36 -6.68
N PHE A 63 5.16 -11.56 -6.02
CA PHE A 63 5.24 -12.44 -4.86
C PHE A 63 4.44 -11.92 -3.66
N CYS A 64 4.38 -10.60 -3.50
CA CYS A 64 3.69 -9.94 -2.38
C CYS A 64 2.16 -9.86 -2.52
N MET A 65 1.59 -10.20 -3.69
CA MET A 65 0.14 -10.17 -3.98
C MET A 65 -0.50 -11.56 -3.93
#